data_AF-A0A4Z0C2U0-F1
#
_entry.id   AF-A0A4Z0C2U0-F1
#
_cell.length_a   1.000
_cell.length_b   1.000
_cell.length_c   1.000
_cell.angle_alpha   90.00
_cell.angle_beta   90.00
_cell.angle_gamma   90.00
#
_symmetry.space_group_name_H-M   'P 1'
#
loop_
_entity.id
_entity.type
_entity.pdbx_description
1 polymer ?
#
loop_
_entity_poly.entity_id
_entity_poly.type
_entity_poly.pdbx_seq_one_letter_code
_entity_poly.pdbx_strand_id
1 'polypeptide(L)'
;MPDTGFVVPLLWQSALLPFLVALAVLAAVGKAGATGAAAPAAVAAGVLASFAAALGGQWSPAPKVALDWLPWIVLAAAVLAVAIEAASAAATRGAARAVVALGACALTVWPAAASLELAQVVLVAIVAAALIVLTWTAQARGGLGGPVQPLLLAVIAGGAGLALLVDSSQSVGRLAGALGCALLGCALLARRWPFTPSAAGLAVLVLGVLLLNAYVYAGFPLHYLALLFVALLAAPVVGALARSRGTSGSPVGRNALAAVLATLPVAIVVVLAVKAMQDAGGY
;
A
#
# COMPACT_ATOMS: atom_id res chain seq x y z
N MET A 1 -13.02 -29.42 8.61
CA MET A 1 -12.81 -28.25 9.49
C MET A 1 -11.48 -27.62 9.13
N PRO A 2 -11.36 -26.29 9.03
CA PRO A 2 -10.09 -25.65 8.74
C PRO A 2 -9.09 -25.97 9.86
N ASP A 3 -7.87 -26.32 9.47
CA ASP A 3 -6.84 -26.80 10.38
C ASP A 3 -6.34 -25.64 11.25
N THR A 4 -6.65 -25.67 12.55
CA THR A 4 -6.36 -24.56 13.47
C THR A 4 -4.85 -24.27 13.57
N GLY A 5 -4.01 -25.30 13.37
CA GLY A 5 -2.56 -25.16 13.30
C GLY A 5 -2.06 -24.32 12.12
N PHE A 6 -2.86 -24.15 11.07
CA PHE A 6 -2.55 -23.29 9.93
C PHE A 6 -3.17 -21.90 10.04
N VAL A 7 -4.42 -21.82 10.51
CA VAL A 7 -5.18 -20.56 10.58
C VAL A 7 -4.60 -19.62 11.63
N VAL A 8 -4.21 -20.13 12.80
CA VAL A 8 -3.73 -19.28 13.92
C VAL A 8 -2.42 -18.56 13.57
N PRO A 9 -1.37 -19.23 13.04
CA PRO A 9 -0.16 -18.54 12.61
C PRO A 9 -0.42 -17.53 11.50
N LEU A 10 -1.30 -17.83 10.54
CA LEU A 10 -1.62 -16.94 9.44
C LEU A 10 -2.26 -15.63 9.95
N LEU A 11 -3.24 -15.73 10.84
CA LEU A 11 -3.91 -14.58 11.47
C LEU A 11 -2.92 -13.78 12.31
N TRP A 12 -2.04 -14.46 13.05
CA TRP A 12 -1.03 -13.81 13.85
C TRP A 12 -0.06 -13.00 12.98
N GLN A 13 0.54 -13.63 11.97
CA GLN A 13 1.58 -13.04 11.13
C GLN A 13 1.05 -11.96 10.18
N SER A 14 -0.17 -12.13 9.66
CA SER A 14 -0.69 -11.29 8.57
C SER A 14 -1.65 -10.19 9.06
N ALA A 15 -2.22 -10.33 10.26
CA ALA A 15 -3.22 -9.39 10.77
C ALA A 15 -2.86 -8.81 12.14
N LEU A 16 -2.72 -9.66 13.17
CA LEU A 16 -2.55 -9.20 14.55
C LEU A 16 -1.20 -8.51 14.77
N LEU A 17 -0.10 -9.14 14.34
CA LEU A 17 1.24 -8.59 14.50
C LEU A 17 1.42 -7.22 13.81
N PRO A 18 1.14 -7.05 12.50
CA PRO A 18 1.30 -5.75 11.84
C PRO A 18 0.44 -4.65 12.47
N PHE A 19 -0.78 -5.00 12.90
CA PHE A 19 -1.69 -4.07 13.57
C PHE A 19 -1.16 -3.60 14.93
N LEU A 20 -0.77 -4.55 15.79
CA LEU A 20 -0.27 -4.25 17.14
C LEU A 20 1.06 -3.49 17.10
N VAL A 21 1.97 -3.88 16.20
CA VAL A 21 3.25 -3.18 16.02
C VAL A 21 3.04 -1.76 15.50
N ALA A 22 2.16 -1.57 14.51
CA ALA A 22 1.83 -0.23 14.03
C ALA A 22 1.25 0.65 15.15
N LEU A 23 0.31 0.13 15.94
CA LEU A 23 -0.24 0.85 17.10
C LEU A 23 0.84 1.23 18.11
N ALA A 24 1.70 0.27 18.48
CA ALA A 24 2.75 0.48 19.47
C ALA A 24 3.76 1.53 19.01
N VAL A 25 4.23 1.44 17.76
CA VAL A 25 5.19 2.39 17.17
C VAL A 25 4.56 3.77 16.99
N LEU A 26 3.31 3.85 16.53
CA LEU A 26 2.58 5.11 16.40
C LEU A 26 2.48 5.81 17.75
N ALA A 27 2.11 5.08 18.80
CA ALA A 27 2.01 5.62 20.16
C ALA A 27 3.38 6.01 20.74
N ALA A 28 4.42 5.20 20.53
CA ALA A 28 5.76 5.47 21.04
C ALA A 28 6.38 6.71 20.38
N VAL A 29 6.40 6.76 19.05
CA VAL A 29 6.96 7.89 18.28
C VAL A 29 6.12 9.15 18.46
N GLY A 30 4.78 8.99 18.52
CA GLY A 30 3.86 10.07 18.79
C GLY A 30 4.04 10.69 20.18
N LYS A 31 4.29 9.87 21.22
CA LYS A 31 4.60 10.35 22.58
C LYS A 31 5.97 11.04 22.66
N ALA A 32 6.93 10.62 21.84
CA ALA A 32 8.25 11.25 21.74
C ALA A 32 8.22 12.62 21.02
N GLY A 33 7.05 13.09 20.56
CA GLY A 33 6.88 14.41 19.93
C GLY A 33 7.19 14.44 18.43
N ALA A 34 7.60 13.32 17.83
CA ALA A 34 7.91 13.22 16.39
C ALA A 34 6.65 12.94 15.54
N THR A 35 5.63 13.80 15.67
CA THR A 35 4.30 13.59 15.08
C THR A 35 4.32 13.43 13.55
N GLY A 36 5.23 14.13 12.85
CA GLY A 36 5.39 14.01 11.40
C GLY A 36 5.94 12.66 10.91
N ALA A 37 6.67 11.93 11.77
CA ALA A 37 7.29 10.65 11.48
C ALA A 37 6.53 9.46 12.08
N ALA A 38 5.59 9.70 13.00
CA ALA A 38 4.92 8.64 13.75
C ALA A 38 4.10 7.70 12.86
N ALA A 39 3.26 8.24 11.97
CA ALA A 39 2.46 7.44 11.04
C ALA A 39 3.28 6.66 9.99
N PRO A 40 4.27 7.25 9.28
CA PRO A 40 5.08 6.49 8.34
C PRO A 40 5.93 5.43 9.05
N ALA A 41 6.49 5.73 10.24
CA ALA A 41 7.22 4.73 11.03
C ALA A 41 6.32 3.56 11.45
N ALA A 42 5.07 3.84 11.87
CA ALA A 42 4.10 2.82 12.24
C ALA A 42 3.72 1.90 11.07
N VAL A 43 3.45 2.48 9.89
CA VAL A 43 3.16 1.70 8.67
C VAL A 43 4.36 0.83 8.30
N ALA A 44 5.58 1.40 8.28
CA ALA A 44 6.80 0.67 7.98
C ALA A 44 7.03 -0.49 8.97
N ALA A 45 6.92 -0.21 10.27
CA ALA A 45 7.14 -1.21 11.31
C ALA A 45 6.12 -2.35 11.25
N GLY A 46 4.84 -2.04 10.98
CA GLY A 46 3.81 -3.07 10.80
C GLY A 46 4.11 -4.00 9.63
N VAL A 47 4.44 -3.44 8.46
CA VAL A 47 4.80 -4.22 7.27
C VAL A 47 6.06 -5.06 7.51
N LEU A 48 7.10 -4.48 8.10
CA LEU A 48 8.37 -5.17 8.38
C LEU A 48 8.20 -6.27 9.42
N ALA A 49 7.37 -6.07 10.45
CA ALA A 49 7.09 -7.10 11.44
C ALA A 49 6.37 -8.29 10.80
N SER A 50 5.40 -8.04 9.92
CA SER A 50 4.75 -9.11 9.17
C SER A 50 5.71 -9.82 8.21
N PHE A 51 6.56 -9.07 7.51
CA PHE A 51 7.59 -9.63 6.65
C PHE A 51 8.55 -10.54 7.42
N ALA A 52 9.08 -10.07 8.56
CA ALA A 52 9.97 -10.86 9.40
C ALA A 52 9.29 -12.14 9.91
N ALA A 53 8.01 -12.05 10.28
CA ALA A 53 7.27 -13.19 10.81
C ALA A 53 6.86 -14.21 9.73
N ALA A 54 6.54 -13.74 8.52
CA ALA A 54 6.08 -14.60 7.42
C ALA A 54 7.24 -15.15 6.56
N LEU A 55 8.31 -14.37 6.39
CA LEU A 55 9.37 -14.62 5.41
C LEU A 55 10.78 -14.54 6.01
N GLY A 56 10.95 -14.17 7.28
CA GLY A 56 12.25 -13.89 7.88
C GLY A 56 13.23 -15.06 7.86
N GLY A 57 12.75 -16.30 7.91
CA GLY A 57 13.61 -17.49 7.81
C GLY A 57 14.21 -17.74 6.42
N GLN A 58 13.65 -17.12 5.37
CA GLN A 58 14.08 -17.25 3.98
C GLN A 58 14.73 -15.98 3.44
N TRP A 59 14.62 -14.87 4.18
CA TRP A 59 15.11 -13.57 3.75
C TRP A 59 16.64 -13.48 3.81
N SER A 60 17.21 -12.86 2.78
CA SER A 60 18.64 -12.56 2.70
C SER A 60 18.87 -11.04 2.73
N PRO A 61 19.72 -10.50 3.62
CA PRO A 61 20.06 -9.07 3.64
C PRO A 61 20.68 -8.60 2.33
N ALA A 62 21.46 -9.47 1.68
CA ALA A 62 21.92 -9.30 0.31
C ALA A 62 20.83 -9.81 -0.64
N PRO A 63 20.10 -8.93 -1.37
CA PRO A 63 18.91 -9.33 -2.12
C PRO A 63 19.25 -10.31 -3.24
N LYS A 64 18.56 -11.46 -3.26
CA LYS A 64 18.70 -12.49 -4.29
C LYS A 64 17.48 -12.56 -5.19
N VAL A 65 16.31 -12.29 -4.64
CA VAL A 65 15.03 -12.25 -5.37
C VAL A 65 14.35 -10.90 -5.19
N ALA A 66 13.35 -10.61 -6.04
CA ALA A 66 12.64 -9.34 -6.03
C ALA A 66 12.04 -8.99 -4.65
N LEU A 67 11.54 -9.99 -3.93
CA LEU A 67 10.92 -9.79 -2.62
C LEU A 67 11.94 -9.46 -1.50
N ASP A 68 13.22 -9.81 -1.67
CA ASP A 68 14.27 -9.48 -0.70
C ASP A 68 14.56 -7.98 -0.63
N TRP A 69 14.22 -7.23 -1.69
CA TRP A 69 14.34 -5.77 -1.72
C TRP A 69 13.28 -5.09 -0.85
N LEU A 70 12.18 -5.75 -0.54
CA LEU A 70 11.03 -5.11 0.10
C LEU A 70 11.38 -4.47 1.45
N PRO A 71 12.10 -5.11 2.39
CA PRO A 71 12.46 -4.46 3.66
C PRO A 71 13.28 -3.19 3.46
N TRP A 72 14.24 -3.21 2.53
CA TRP A 72 15.07 -2.06 2.19
C TRP A 72 14.25 -0.93 1.57
N ILE A 73 13.34 -1.26 0.63
CA ILE A 73 12.42 -0.30 0.02
C ILE A 73 11.54 0.34 1.10
N VAL A 74 10.93 -0.45 2.00
CA VAL A 74 10.06 0.08 3.07
C VAL A 74 10.82 1.01 4.01
N LEU A 75 12.02 0.62 4.45
CA LEU A 75 12.85 1.44 5.35
C LEU A 75 13.29 2.75 4.68
N ALA A 76 13.87 2.67 3.48
CA ALA A 76 14.31 3.84 2.73
C ALA A 76 13.13 4.76 2.40
N ALA A 77 12.00 4.20 1.97
CA ALA A 77 10.81 4.95 1.64
C ALA A 77 10.21 5.65 2.85
N ALA A 78 10.23 5.06 4.04
CA ALA A 78 9.69 5.70 5.24
C ALA A 78 10.47 6.97 5.59
N VAL A 79 11.81 6.90 5.54
CA VAL A 79 12.70 8.05 5.78
C VAL A 79 12.54 9.09 4.68
N LEU A 80 12.60 8.66 3.42
CA LEU A 80 12.51 9.54 2.26
C LEU A 80 11.13 10.19 2.16
N ALA A 81 10.04 9.51 2.48
CA ALA A 81 8.70 10.11 2.46
C ALA A 81 8.59 11.26 3.47
N VAL A 82 9.17 11.13 4.66
CA VAL A 82 9.23 12.22 5.64
C VAL A 82 10.07 13.38 5.10
N ALA A 83 11.26 13.10 4.57
CA ALA A 83 12.15 14.13 4.02
C ALA A 83 11.54 14.85 2.81
N ILE A 84 10.85 14.12 1.92
CA ILE A 84 10.16 14.65 0.75
C ILE A 84 9.06 15.61 1.19
N GLU A 85 8.21 15.23 2.14
CA GLU A 85 7.14 16.11 2.59
C GLU A 85 7.63 17.30 3.43
N ALA A 86 8.86 17.23 3.97
CA ALA A 86 9.50 18.35 4.64
C ALA A 86 10.03 19.43 3.66
N ALA A 87 10.24 19.09 2.37
CA ALA A 87 10.72 20.05 1.38
C ALA A 87 9.66 21.12 1.08
N SER A 88 10.06 22.40 1.01
CA SER A 88 9.14 23.53 0.81
C SER A 88 8.57 23.61 -0.61
N ALA A 89 9.40 23.36 -1.63
CA ALA A 89 9.04 23.52 -3.03
C ALA A 89 8.27 22.31 -3.59
N ALA A 90 7.09 22.56 -4.17
CA ALA A 90 6.22 21.52 -4.73
C ALA A 90 6.87 20.75 -5.90
N ALA A 91 7.67 21.43 -6.73
CA ALA A 91 8.41 20.81 -7.83
C ALA A 91 9.45 19.80 -7.30
N THR A 92 10.21 20.19 -6.27
CA THR A 92 11.18 19.32 -5.59
C THR A 92 10.50 18.09 -5.00
N ARG A 93 9.34 18.26 -4.35
CA ARG A 93 8.55 17.11 -3.86
C ARG A 93 8.15 16.16 -4.98
N GLY A 94 7.63 16.70 -6.09
CA GLY A 94 7.24 15.91 -7.25
C GLY A 94 8.40 15.11 -7.86
N ALA A 95 9.53 15.77 -8.09
CA ALA A 95 10.73 15.14 -8.62
C ALA A 95 11.27 14.05 -7.68
N ALA A 96 11.34 14.32 -6.38
CA ALA A 96 11.82 13.34 -5.41
C ALA A 96 10.89 12.13 -5.30
N ARG A 97 9.57 12.31 -5.34
CA ARG A 97 8.60 11.20 -5.43
C ARG A 97 8.85 10.35 -6.67
N ALA A 98 9.13 10.98 -7.81
CA ALA A 98 9.42 10.29 -9.07
C ALA A 98 10.71 9.45 -8.98
N VAL A 99 11.78 10.02 -8.44
CA VAL A 99 13.04 9.29 -8.23
C VAL A 99 12.85 8.09 -7.30
N VAL A 100 12.15 8.26 -6.17
CA VAL A 100 11.91 7.18 -5.21
C VAL A 100 11.03 6.09 -5.80
N ALA A 101 9.93 6.45 -6.46
CA ALA A 101 9.03 5.48 -7.08
C ALA A 101 9.73 4.72 -8.22
N LEU A 102 10.49 5.42 -9.07
CA LEU A 102 11.23 4.80 -10.15
C LEU A 102 12.31 3.86 -9.61
N GLY A 103 13.06 4.27 -8.58
CA GLY A 103 14.06 3.42 -7.92
C GLY A 103 13.44 2.16 -7.32
N ALA A 104 12.33 2.30 -6.59
CA ALA A 104 11.63 1.17 -5.99
C ALA A 104 11.09 0.20 -7.07
N CYS A 105 10.46 0.72 -8.13
CA CYS A 105 9.98 -0.09 -9.25
C CYS A 105 11.13 -0.78 -9.98
N ALA A 106 12.23 -0.07 -10.26
CA ALA A 106 13.40 -0.63 -10.92
C ALA A 106 14.00 -1.78 -10.10
N LEU A 107 14.22 -1.61 -8.80
CA LEU A 107 14.71 -2.67 -7.91
C LEU A 107 13.79 -3.90 -7.87
N THR A 108 12.47 -3.66 -7.95
CA THR A 108 11.46 -4.73 -7.92
C THR A 108 11.43 -5.55 -9.22
N VAL A 109 11.55 -4.89 -10.38
CA VAL A 109 11.41 -5.54 -11.70
C VAL A 109 12.77 -6.01 -12.24
N TRP A 110 13.89 -5.45 -11.78
CA TRP A 110 15.22 -5.78 -12.28
C TRP A 110 15.51 -7.29 -12.34
N PRO A 111 15.16 -8.12 -11.33
CA PRO A 111 15.38 -9.56 -11.42
C PRO A 111 14.67 -10.24 -12.61
N ALA A 112 13.57 -9.66 -13.11
CA ALA A 112 12.85 -10.16 -14.28
C ALA A 112 13.54 -9.85 -15.61
N ALA A 113 14.60 -9.03 -15.63
CA ALA A 113 15.39 -8.76 -16.84
C ALA A 113 16.08 -10.01 -17.41
N ALA A 114 16.23 -11.07 -16.61
CA ALA A 114 16.72 -12.35 -17.09
C ALA A 114 15.67 -13.14 -17.91
N SER A 115 14.38 -12.84 -17.75
CA SER A 115 13.26 -13.59 -18.34
C SER A 115 12.36 -12.76 -19.27
N LEU A 116 12.44 -11.43 -19.21
CA LEU A 116 11.67 -10.49 -20.02
C LEU A 116 12.59 -9.64 -20.88
N GLU A 117 12.08 -9.14 -22.00
CA GLU A 117 12.81 -8.17 -22.82
C GLU A 117 13.08 -6.88 -22.02
N LEU A 118 14.28 -6.32 -22.17
CA LEU A 118 14.69 -5.11 -21.45
C LEU A 118 13.71 -3.95 -21.67
N ALA A 119 13.21 -3.79 -22.89
CA ALA A 119 12.23 -2.76 -23.23
C ALA A 119 10.93 -2.92 -22.41
N GLN A 120 10.46 -4.15 -22.23
CA GLN A 120 9.28 -4.46 -21.44
C GLN A 120 9.51 -4.16 -19.95
N VAL A 121 10.66 -4.58 -19.41
CA VAL A 121 11.05 -4.29 -18.01
C VAL A 121 11.07 -2.79 -17.75
N VAL A 122 11.72 -2.02 -18.63
CA VAL A 122 11.81 -0.56 -18.52
C VAL A 122 10.42 0.07 -18.58
N LEU A 123 9.58 -0.33 -19.55
CA LEU A 123 8.23 0.20 -19.69
C LEU A 123 7.38 -0.06 -18.45
N VAL A 124 7.39 -1.30 -17.96
CA VAL A 124 6.64 -1.70 -16.77
C VAL A 124 7.08 -0.90 -15.54
N ALA A 125 8.38 -0.73 -15.33
CA ALA A 125 8.91 0.07 -14.23
C ALA A 125 8.50 1.54 -14.32
N ILE A 126 8.57 2.14 -15.51
CA ILE A 126 8.17 3.55 -15.74
C ILE A 126 6.67 3.75 -15.51
N VAL A 127 5.83 2.88 -16.08
CA VAL A 127 4.37 2.99 -15.95
C VAL A 127 3.96 2.82 -14.48
N ALA A 128 4.50 1.82 -13.78
CA ALA A 128 4.23 1.61 -12.36
C ALA A 128 4.70 2.81 -11.52
N ALA A 129 5.90 3.33 -11.78
CA ALA A 129 6.41 4.51 -11.10
C ALA A 129 5.52 5.74 -11.34
N ALA A 130 5.07 5.97 -12.58
CA ALA A 130 4.18 7.06 -12.91
C ALA A 130 2.84 6.96 -12.16
N LEU A 131 2.25 5.76 -12.08
CA LEU A 131 1.01 5.53 -11.33
C LEU A 131 1.20 5.77 -9.82
N ILE A 132 2.29 5.30 -9.24
CA ILE A 132 2.64 5.54 -7.83
C ILE A 132 2.85 7.03 -7.56
N VAL A 133 3.58 7.74 -8.42
CA VAL A 133 3.83 9.18 -8.27
C VAL A 133 2.54 9.98 -8.38
N LEU A 134 1.69 9.63 -9.34
CA LEU A 134 0.40 10.27 -9.55
C LEU A 134 -0.49 10.08 -8.31
N THR A 135 -0.61 8.85 -7.83
CA THR A 135 -1.43 8.52 -6.65
C THR A 135 -0.89 9.13 -5.37
N TRP A 136 0.42 9.04 -5.11
CA TRP A 136 1.06 9.71 -3.97
C TRP A 136 0.81 11.23 -4.04
N THR A 137 1.04 11.85 -5.19
CA THR A 137 0.83 13.29 -5.37
C THR A 137 -0.62 13.70 -5.20
N ALA A 138 -1.56 12.91 -5.70
CA ALA A 138 -2.99 13.13 -5.52
C ALA A 138 -3.38 13.05 -4.05
N GLN A 139 -2.92 12.01 -3.34
CA GLN A 139 -3.18 11.81 -1.91
C GLN A 139 -2.60 12.94 -1.06
N ALA A 140 -1.39 13.41 -1.37
CA ALA A 140 -0.75 14.52 -0.67
C ALA A 140 -1.45 15.88 -0.91
N ARG A 141 -2.09 16.06 -2.08
CA ARG A 141 -2.80 17.29 -2.44
C ARG A 141 -4.28 17.29 -2.05
N GLY A 142 -4.92 16.13 -1.91
CA GLY A 142 -6.37 15.99 -1.94
C GLY A 142 -6.97 15.07 -0.88
N GLY A 143 -6.20 14.62 0.10
CA GLY A 143 -6.69 13.71 1.15
C GLY A 143 -7.92 14.25 1.88
N LEU A 144 -8.90 13.37 2.08
CA LEU A 144 -9.95 13.60 3.08
C LEU A 144 -9.26 13.75 4.44
N GLY A 145 -9.28 14.96 5.00
CA GLY A 145 -8.68 15.19 6.30
C GLY A 145 -9.28 14.28 7.38
N GLY A 146 -8.46 13.84 8.33
CA GLY A 146 -8.89 13.05 9.48
C GLY A 146 -8.72 11.53 9.34
N PRO A 147 -9.44 10.72 10.14
CA PRO A 147 -9.21 9.27 10.25
C PRO A 147 -9.67 8.44 9.04
N VAL A 148 -10.34 9.05 8.05
CA VAL A 148 -10.94 8.32 6.92
C VAL A 148 -9.89 7.87 5.90
N GLN A 149 -8.85 8.67 5.66
CA GLN A 149 -7.82 8.35 4.68
C GLN A 149 -7.08 7.02 4.98
N PRO A 150 -6.57 6.76 6.20
CA PRO A 150 -5.94 5.48 6.51
C PRO A 150 -6.93 4.31 6.44
N LEU A 151 -8.23 4.50 6.72
CA LEU A 151 -9.25 3.46 6.55
C LEU A 151 -9.46 3.08 5.09
N LEU A 152 -9.55 4.06 4.18
CA LEU A 152 -9.69 3.78 2.76
C LEU A 152 -8.47 3.04 2.20
N LEU A 153 -7.26 3.47 2.58
CA LEU A 153 -6.04 2.75 2.20
C LEU A 153 -6.00 1.35 2.80
N ALA A 154 -6.50 1.16 4.04
CA ALA A 154 -6.58 -0.16 4.66
C ALA A 154 -7.52 -1.10 3.90
N VAL A 155 -8.68 -0.60 3.46
CA VAL A 155 -9.64 -1.36 2.64
C VAL A 155 -9.02 -1.77 1.31
N ILE A 156 -8.32 -0.85 0.64
CA ILE A 156 -7.71 -1.12 -0.67
C ILE A 156 -6.56 -2.12 -0.53
N ALA A 157 -5.66 -1.92 0.44
CA ALA A 157 -4.54 -2.83 0.68
C ALA A 157 -5.02 -4.22 1.15
N GLY A 158 -6.02 -4.26 2.04
CA GLY A 158 -6.64 -5.50 2.50
C GLY A 158 -7.36 -6.25 1.39
N GLY A 159 -8.14 -5.56 0.56
CA GLY A 159 -8.81 -6.15 -0.59
C GLY A 159 -7.86 -6.64 -1.68
N ALA A 160 -6.78 -5.89 -1.94
CA ALA A 160 -5.68 -6.36 -2.78
C ALA A 160 -5.04 -7.62 -2.20
N GLY A 161 -4.81 -7.64 -0.88
CA GLY A 161 -4.32 -8.82 -0.16
C GLY A 161 -5.22 -10.03 -0.35
N LEU A 162 -6.54 -9.88 -0.19
CA LEU A 162 -7.52 -10.94 -0.41
C LEU A 162 -7.49 -11.47 -1.85
N ALA A 163 -7.52 -10.58 -2.85
CA ALA A 163 -7.46 -10.98 -4.25
C ALA A 163 -6.17 -11.75 -4.56
N LEU A 164 -5.03 -11.27 -4.06
CA LEU A 164 -3.74 -11.93 -4.24
C LEU A 164 -3.63 -13.28 -3.55
N LEU A 165 -4.19 -13.41 -2.33
CA LEU A 165 -4.23 -14.68 -1.60
C LEU A 165 -5.03 -15.75 -2.34
N VAL A 166 -6.09 -15.33 -3.04
CA VAL A 166 -7.01 -16.21 -3.76
C VAL A 166 -6.46 -16.59 -5.13
N ASP A 167 -5.87 -15.65 -5.85
CA ASP A 167 -5.68 -15.78 -7.31
C ASP A 167 -4.22 -15.90 -7.76
N SER A 168 -3.23 -15.41 -7.00
CA SER A 168 -1.87 -15.27 -7.57
C SER A 168 -0.71 -15.56 -6.61
N SER A 169 -0.66 -14.89 -5.45
CA SER A 169 0.51 -14.99 -4.57
C SER A 169 0.13 -14.88 -3.10
N GLN A 170 0.33 -15.99 -2.38
CA GLN A 170 0.11 -15.99 -0.93
C GLN A 170 1.05 -15.04 -0.19
N SER A 171 2.34 -15.01 -0.54
CA SER A 171 3.32 -14.16 0.15
C SER A 171 3.03 -12.68 -0.05
N VAL A 172 2.78 -12.25 -1.30
CA VAL A 172 2.46 -10.85 -1.59
C VAL A 172 1.07 -10.48 -1.02
N GLY A 173 0.10 -11.40 -1.08
CA GLY A 173 -1.22 -11.21 -0.51
C GLY A 173 -1.19 -11.02 1.02
N ARG A 174 -0.38 -11.81 1.74
CA ARG A 174 -0.16 -11.63 3.19
C ARG A 174 0.43 -10.26 3.52
N LEU A 175 1.42 -9.81 2.74
CA LEU A 175 2.07 -8.51 2.95
C LEU A 175 1.15 -7.33 2.63
N ALA A 176 0.33 -7.44 1.58
CA ALA A 176 -0.68 -6.42 1.26
C ALA A 176 -1.78 -6.38 2.34
N GLY A 177 -2.23 -7.54 2.84
CA GLY A 177 -3.12 -7.64 3.99
C GLY A 177 -2.51 -7.03 5.26
N ALA A 178 -1.22 -7.29 5.52
CA ALA A 178 -0.49 -6.73 6.64
C ALA A 178 -0.37 -5.20 6.57
N LEU A 179 -0.12 -4.65 5.38
CA LEU A 179 -0.20 -3.22 5.13
C LEU A 179 -1.59 -2.68 5.48
N GLY A 180 -2.65 -3.38 5.06
CA GLY A 180 -4.04 -3.05 5.42
C GLY A 180 -4.26 -3.00 6.94
N CYS A 181 -3.78 -4.02 7.67
CA CYS A 181 -3.87 -4.08 9.13
C CYS A 181 -3.03 -3.00 9.83
N ALA A 182 -1.83 -2.69 9.34
CA ALA A 182 -1.01 -1.60 9.87
C ALA A 182 -1.69 -0.23 9.70
N LEU A 183 -2.33 -0.01 8.54
CA LEU A 183 -3.11 1.20 8.26
C LEU A 183 -4.36 1.30 9.14
N LEU A 184 -5.03 0.17 9.42
CA LEU A 184 -6.14 0.11 10.36
C LEU A 184 -5.69 0.51 11.78
N GLY A 185 -4.52 0.03 12.22
CA GLY A 185 -3.91 0.46 13.48
C GLY A 185 -3.67 1.97 13.51
N CYS A 186 -3.15 2.54 12.42
CA CYS A 186 -2.98 3.98 12.30
C CYS A 186 -4.30 4.75 12.34
N ALA A 187 -5.36 4.22 11.72
CA ALA A 187 -6.68 4.85 11.70
C ALA A 187 -7.28 4.97 13.11
N LEU A 188 -7.09 3.98 13.98
CA LEU A 188 -7.62 4.00 15.35
C LEU A 188 -7.08 5.17 16.19
N LEU A 189 -5.82 5.54 15.96
CA LEU A 189 -5.18 6.62 16.70
C LEU A 189 -5.01 7.90 15.86
N ALA A 190 -5.58 7.95 14.66
CA ALA A 190 -5.48 9.09 13.75
C ALA A 190 -6.03 10.41 14.33
N ARG A 191 -6.92 10.33 15.34
CA ARG A 191 -7.41 11.50 16.10
C ARG A 191 -6.37 12.06 17.08
N ARG A 192 -5.47 11.23 17.59
CA ARG A 192 -4.40 11.63 18.52
C ARG A 192 -3.11 11.97 17.79
N TRP A 193 -2.78 11.21 16.76
CA TRP A 193 -1.60 11.42 15.92
C TRP A 193 -2.05 11.41 14.46
N PRO A 194 -2.01 12.56 13.76
CA PRO A 194 -2.59 12.68 12.43
C PRO A 194 -1.90 11.77 11.42
N PHE A 195 -2.69 11.19 10.52
CA PHE A 195 -2.15 10.44 9.39
C PHE A 195 -1.61 11.44 8.35
N THR A 196 -0.29 11.44 8.16
CA THR A 196 0.41 12.45 7.37
C THR A 196 0.43 12.12 5.87
N PRO A 197 0.67 13.10 4.98
CA PRO A 197 0.92 12.85 3.56
C PRO A 197 2.09 11.89 3.30
N SER A 198 3.11 11.91 4.17
CA SER A 198 4.25 10.99 4.10
C SER A 198 3.82 9.54 4.34
N ALA A 199 2.93 9.29 5.30
CA ALA A 199 2.38 7.95 5.56
C ALA A 199 1.50 7.46 4.41
N ALA A 200 0.67 8.34 3.83
CA ALA A 200 -0.13 8.01 2.65
C ALA A 200 0.76 7.66 1.44
N GLY A 201 1.82 8.44 1.22
CA GLY A 201 2.81 8.19 0.18
C GLY A 201 3.55 6.86 0.34
N LEU A 202 4.00 6.57 1.56
CA LEU A 202 4.62 5.29 1.90
C LEU A 202 3.66 4.13 1.62
N ALA A 203 2.41 4.22 2.09
CA ALA A 203 1.42 3.16 1.87
C ALA A 203 1.15 2.91 0.38
N VAL A 204 1.03 3.97 -0.42
CA VAL A 204 0.87 3.90 -1.88
C VAL A 204 2.08 3.26 -2.55
N LEU A 205 3.30 3.66 -2.17
CA LEU A 205 4.54 3.09 -2.72
C LEU A 205 4.63 1.60 -2.38
N VAL A 206 4.43 1.21 -1.11
CA VAL A 206 4.51 -0.18 -0.67
C VAL A 206 3.46 -1.04 -1.37
N LEU A 207 2.20 -0.58 -1.41
CA LEU A 207 1.15 -1.29 -2.13
C LEU A 207 1.48 -1.39 -3.63
N GLY A 208 1.95 -0.32 -4.26
CA GLY A 208 2.34 -0.30 -5.67
C GLY A 208 3.47 -1.27 -5.98
N VAL A 209 4.48 -1.36 -5.12
CA VAL A 209 5.59 -2.32 -5.23
C VAL A 209 5.11 -3.77 -5.08
N LEU A 210 4.21 -4.03 -4.12
CA LEU A 210 3.61 -5.36 -3.93
C LEU A 210 2.79 -5.77 -5.16
N LEU A 211 1.94 -4.86 -5.67
CA LEU A 211 1.13 -5.09 -6.85
C LEU A 211 1.97 -5.29 -8.12
N LEU A 212 3.06 -4.52 -8.25
CA LEU A 212 4.02 -4.70 -9.33
C LEU A 212 4.74 -6.06 -9.24
N ASN A 213 5.14 -6.47 -8.04
CA ASN A 213 5.71 -7.79 -7.81
C ASN A 213 4.73 -8.90 -8.20
N ALA A 214 3.46 -8.77 -7.81
CA ALA A 214 2.41 -9.73 -8.18
C ALA A 214 2.16 -9.78 -9.69
N TYR A 215 2.17 -8.64 -10.37
CA TYR A 215 2.02 -8.58 -11.83
C TYR A 215 3.16 -9.31 -12.55
N VAL A 216 4.40 -9.00 -12.18
CA VAL A 216 5.59 -9.49 -12.89
C VAL A 216 5.87 -10.95 -12.57
N TYR A 217 5.71 -11.38 -11.31
CA TYR A 217 6.17 -12.69 -10.85
C TYR A 217 5.05 -13.68 -10.50
N ALA A 218 3.81 -13.22 -10.37
CA ALA A 218 2.68 -14.08 -9.98
C ALA A 218 1.50 -14.05 -10.98
N GLY A 219 1.66 -13.36 -12.12
CA GLY A 219 0.64 -13.32 -13.17
C GLY A 219 -0.61 -12.53 -12.80
N PHE A 220 -0.56 -11.65 -11.79
CA PHE A 220 -1.72 -10.90 -11.34
C PHE A 220 -2.28 -10.02 -12.47
N PRO A 221 -3.58 -10.15 -12.85
CA PRO A 221 -4.09 -9.52 -14.06
C PRO A 221 -4.00 -7.98 -14.07
N LEU A 222 -3.62 -7.41 -15.21
CA LEU A 222 -3.45 -5.95 -15.37
C LEU A 222 -4.74 -5.17 -15.12
N HIS A 223 -5.90 -5.74 -15.44
CA HIS A 223 -7.19 -5.10 -15.18
C HIS A 223 -7.51 -5.04 -13.67
N TYR A 224 -7.02 -5.99 -12.86
CA TYR A 224 -7.14 -5.90 -11.40
C TYR A 224 -6.28 -4.77 -10.84
N LEU A 225 -5.04 -4.65 -11.33
CA LEU A 225 -4.16 -3.52 -10.99
C LEU A 225 -4.83 -2.18 -11.30
N ALA A 226 -5.37 -2.05 -12.52
CA ALA A 226 -6.03 -0.82 -12.96
C ALA A 226 -7.19 -0.44 -12.02
N LEU A 227 -8.04 -1.39 -11.65
CA LEU A 227 -9.14 -1.16 -10.71
C LEU A 227 -8.64 -0.76 -9.31
N LEU A 228 -7.58 -1.38 -8.79
CA LEU A 228 -6.99 -1.01 -7.49
C LEU A 228 -6.37 0.39 -7.52
N PHE A 229 -5.70 0.77 -8.63
CA PHE A 229 -5.20 2.14 -8.80
C PHE A 229 -6.33 3.16 -8.92
N VAL A 230 -7.44 2.82 -9.59
CA VAL A 230 -8.65 3.65 -9.61
C VAL A 230 -9.20 3.84 -8.19
N ALA A 231 -9.24 2.78 -7.38
CA ALA A 231 -9.65 2.88 -5.98
C ALA A 231 -8.75 3.83 -5.17
N LEU A 232 -7.42 3.80 -5.39
CA LEU A 232 -6.47 4.71 -4.75
C LEU A 232 -6.71 6.18 -5.12
N LEU A 233 -7.32 6.46 -6.27
CA LEU A 233 -7.65 7.80 -6.73
C LEU A 233 -9.02 8.29 -6.25
N ALA A 234 -9.86 7.42 -5.67
CA ALA A 234 -11.21 7.78 -5.23
C ALA A 234 -11.25 8.99 -4.27
N ALA A 235 -10.52 8.92 -3.16
CA ALA A 235 -10.46 9.99 -2.17
C ALA A 235 -9.93 11.33 -2.74
N PRO A 236 -8.80 11.38 -3.46
CA PRO A 236 -8.30 12.64 -3.99
C PRO A 236 -9.16 13.20 -5.13
N VAL A 237 -9.81 12.36 -5.94
CA VAL A 237 -10.78 12.81 -6.96
C VAL A 237 -11.97 13.48 -6.30
N VAL A 238 -12.55 12.85 -5.27
CA VAL A 238 -13.67 13.44 -4.51
C VAL A 238 -13.25 14.75 -3.83
N GLY A 239 -12.04 14.81 -3.26
CA GLY A 239 -11.48 16.03 -2.69
C GLY A 239 -11.27 17.15 -3.71
N ALA A 240 -10.80 16.81 -4.91
CA ALA A 240 -10.62 17.76 -6.02
C ALA A 240 -11.97 18.30 -6.52
N LEU A 241 -12.97 17.44 -6.70
CA LEU A 241 -14.32 17.82 -7.13
C LEU A 241 -15.03 18.72 -6.11
N ALA A 242 -14.86 18.45 -4.82
CA ALA A 242 -15.44 19.30 -3.77
C ALA A 242 -14.83 20.72 -3.81
N ARG A 243 -13.51 20.82 -4.05
CA ARG A 243 -12.83 22.12 -4.18
C ARG A 243 -13.26 22.89 -5.43
N SER A 244 -13.34 22.23 -6.58
CA SER A 244 -13.70 22.91 -7.84
C SER A 244 -15.13 23.44 -7.83
N ARG A 245 -16.03 22.77 -7.11
CA ARG A 245 -17.44 23.20 -6.98
C ARG A 245 -17.67 24.29 -5.94
N GLY A 246 -16.65 24.70 -5.19
CA GLY A 246 -16.80 25.63 -4.06
C GLY A 246 -17.77 25.13 -2.99
N THR A 247 -18.10 23.83 -2.99
CA THR A 247 -19.14 23.28 -2.14
C THR A 247 -18.57 23.00 -0.76
N SER A 248 -19.09 23.73 0.24
CA SER A 248 -19.02 23.38 1.67
C SER A 248 -19.95 22.18 1.98
N GLY A 249 -19.97 21.18 1.11
CA GLY A 249 -20.78 19.98 1.28
C GLY A 249 -20.46 19.28 2.59
N SER A 250 -21.45 18.59 3.18
CA SER A 250 -21.26 17.95 4.47
C SER A 250 -20.06 16.98 4.41
N PRO A 251 -19.16 17.00 5.42
CA PRO A 251 -17.99 16.13 5.44
C PRO A 251 -18.38 14.65 5.37
N VAL A 252 -19.56 14.30 5.89
CA VAL A 252 -20.15 12.97 5.84
C VAL A 252 -20.43 12.53 4.40
N GLY A 253 -21.12 13.35 3.60
CA GLY A 253 -21.47 12.99 2.21
C GLY A 253 -20.23 12.79 1.34
N ARG A 254 -19.22 13.65 1.53
CA ARG A 254 -17.93 13.54 0.82
C ARG A 254 -17.19 12.24 1.19
N ASN A 255 -17.16 11.89 2.47
CA ASN A 255 -16.50 10.67 2.93
C ASN A 255 -17.25 9.42 2.46
N ALA A 256 -18.58 9.45 2.47
CA ALA A 256 -19.40 8.34 1.96
C ALA A 256 -19.16 8.10 0.47
N LEU A 257 -19.13 9.16 -0.35
CA LEU A 257 -18.84 9.04 -1.78
C LEU A 257 -17.46 8.45 -2.05
N ALA A 258 -16.43 8.94 -1.34
CA ALA A 258 -15.08 8.40 -1.48
C ALA A 258 -14.97 6.94 -1.02
N ALA A 259 -15.70 6.57 0.05
CA ALA A 259 -15.79 5.19 0.48
C ALA A 259 -16.37 4.30 -0.62
N VAL A 260 -17.54 4.67 -1.18
CA VAL A 260 -18.17 3.92 -2.28
C VAL A 260 -17.24 3.79 -3.49
N LEU A 261 -16.62 4.89 -3.92
CA LEU A 261 -15.72 4.90 -5.07
C LEU A 261 -14.42 4.11 -4.83
N ALA A 262 -13.98 3.98 -3.58
CA ALA A 262 -12.83 3.14 -3.23
C ALA A 262 -13.22 1.66 -3.07
N THR A 263 -14.37 1.37 -2.45
CA THR A 263 -14.80 -0.01 -2.16
C THR A 263 -15.30 -0.73 -3.39
N LEU A 264 -15.95 -0.04 -4.33
CA LEU A 264 -16.55 -0.68 -5.50
C LEU A 264 -15.50 -1.38 -6.39
N PRO A 265 -14.40 -0.72 -6.82
CA PRO A 265 -13.38 -1.41 -7.61
C PRO A 265 -12.71 -2.54 -6.83
N VAL A 266 -12.49 -2.37 -5.53
CA VAL A 266 -11.90 -3.40 -4.66
C VAL A 266 -12.81 -4.64 -4.59
N ALA A 267 -14.11 -4.45 -4.37
CA ALA A 267 -15.09 -5.53 -4.34
C ALA A 267 -15.16 -6.26 -5.68
N ILE A 268 -15.13 -5.53 -6.80
CA ILE A 268 -15.09 -6.12 -8.15
C ILE A 268 -13.84 -7.00 -8.29
N VAL A 269 -12.65 -6.51 -7.92
CA VAL A 269 -11.41 -7.29 -8.01
C VAL A 269 -11.48 -8.55 -7.16
N VAL A 270 -11.98 -8.46 -5.92
CA VAL A 270 -12.13 -9.64 -5.05
C VAL A 270 -13.12 -10.64 -5.64
N VAL A 271 -14.28 -10.19 -6.14
CA VAL A 271 -15.27 -11.07 -6.75
C VAL A 271 -14.72 -11.75 -8.00
N LEU A 272 -14.01 -11.01 -8.86
CA LEU A 272 -13.39 -11.57 -10.06
C LEU A 272 -12.30 -12.59 -9.71
N ALA A 273 -11.47 -12.31 -8.70
CA ALA A 273 -10.46 -13.24 -8.20
C ALA A 273 -11.10 -14.53 -7.63
N VAL A 274 -12.16 -14.40 -6.83
CA VAL A 274 -12.91 -15.56 -6.30
C VAL A 274 -13.52 -16.37 -7.44
N LYS A 275 -14.09 -15.70 -8.44
CA LYS A 275 -14.66 -16.37 -9.60
C LYS A 275 -13.59 -17.09 -10.43
N ALA A 276 -12.44 -16.47 -10.67
CA ALA A 276 -11.33 -17.09 -11.39
C ALA A 276 -10.84 -18.36 -10.67
N MET A 277 -10.74 -18.32 -9.34
CA MET A 277 -10.42 -19.49 -8.52
C MET A 277 -11.47 -20.61 -8.66
N GLN A 278 -12.76 -20.27 -8.62
CA GLN A 278 -13.85 -21.24 -8.80
C GLN A 278 -13.83 -21.88 -10.20
N ASP A 279 -13.66 -21.06 -11.25
CA ASP A 279 -13.61 -21.52 -12.64
C ASP A 279 -12.38 -22.43 -12.89
N ALA A 280 -11.29 -22.25 -12.13
CA ALA A 280 -10.09 -23.09 -12.17
C ALA A 280 -10.21 -24.44 -11.42
N GLY A 281 -11.39 -24.77 -10.87
CA GLY A 281 -11.63 -26.01 -10.12
C GLY A 281 -11.15 -25.97 -8.65
N GLY A 282 -10.89 -24.77 -8.12
CA GLY A 282 -10.62 -24.55 -6.71
C GLY A 282 -11.90 -24.57 -5.88
N TYR A 283 -12.43 -25.78 -5.64
CA TYR A 283 -13.71 -26.12 -4.98
C TYR A 283 -14.98 -25.61 -5.66
#